data_AF-A0A166XAL9-F1
#
_entry.id   AF-A0A166XAL9-F1
#
_cell.length_a   1.000
_cell.length_b   1.000
_cell.length_c   1.000
_cell.angle_alpha   90.00
_cell.angle_beta   90.00
_cell.angle_gamma   90.00
#
_symmetry.space_group_name_H-M   'P 1'
#
loop_
_entity.id
_entity.type
_entity.pdbx_description
1 polymer ?
#
loop_
_entity_poly.entity_id
_entity_poly.type
_entity_poly.pdbx_seq_one_letter_code
_entity_poly.pdbx_strand_id
1 'polypeptide(L)'
;SIPLPDGSADCIISNCVINLVPEAEKPAVFTEMARLLKRGGRVAISDILARKVLPAELRESIALYVGCVAGCSLKEDYNRWLEESGFGS
;
A
#
# COMPACT_ATOMS: atom_id res chain seq x y z
N SER A 1 -12.37 -5.77 6.94
CA SER A 1 -11.62 -6.78 6.18
C SER A 1 -12.46 -7.25 5.01
N ILE A 2 -11.82 -7.83 4.00
CA ILE A 2 -12.45 -8.39 2.80
C ILE A 2 -13.09 -9.74 3.16
N PRO A 3 -14.37 -10.00 2.80
CA PRO A 3 -15.10 -11.21 3.18
C PRO A 3 -14.70 -12.43 2.33
N LEU A 4 -13.40 -12.73 2.32
CA LEU A 4 -12.81 -13.89 1.66
C LEU A 4 -12.02 -14.73 2.69
N PRO A 5 -11.96 -16.07 2.53
CA PRO A 5 -11.15 -16.93 3.38
C PRO A 5 -9.66 -16.60 3.28
N ASP A 6 -8.93 -16.95 4.33
CA ASP A 6 -7.47 -16.92 4.32
C ASP A 6 -6.92 -17.83 3.22
N GLY A 7 -5.81 -17.44 2.58
CA GLY A 7 -5.18 -18.25 1.54
C GLY A 7 -6.09 -18.54 0.34
N SER A 8 -6.95 -17.60 -0.04
CA SER A 8 -7.88 -17.77 -1.16
C SER A 8 -7.32 -17.31 -2.51
N ALA A 9 -6.32 -16.43 -2.52
CA ALA A 9 -5.75 -15.84 -3.72
C ALA A 9 -4.37 -16.42 -4.08
N ASP A 10 -4.17 -16.77 -5.35
CA ASP A 10 -2.84 -17.11 -5.91
C ASP A 10 -2.03 -15.85 -6.23
N CYS A 11 -2.70 -14.78 -6.63
CA CYS A 11 -2.10 -13.50 -6.95
C CYS A 11 -3.00 -12.34 -6.53
N ILE A 12 -2.39 -11.27 -6.03
CA ILE A 12 -3.05 -10.00 -5.77
C ILE A 12 -2.34 -8.92 -6.59
N ILE A 13 -3.13 -8.11 -7.31
CA ILE A 13 -2.64 -6.97 -8.07
C ILE A 13 -3.28 -5.69 -7.56
N SER A 14 -2.50 -4.61 -7.49
CA SER A 14 -3.01 -3.29 -7.18
C SER A 14 -2.35 -2.25 -8.08
N ASN A 15 -3.15 -1.31 -8.57
CA ASN A 15 -2.67 -0.21 -9.41
C ASN A 15 -3.24 1.11 -8.90
N CYS A 16 -2.38 2.00 -8.40
CA CYS A 16 -2.64 3.39 -8.07
C CYS A 16 -3.73 3.68 -7.02
N VAL A 17 -4.25 2.67 -6.33
CA VAL A 17 -5.38 2.81 -5.39
C VAL A 17 -4.98 2.74 -3.92
N ILE A 18 -3.79 2.22 -3.56
CA ILE A 18 -3.34 2.21 -2.16
C ILE A 18 -3.09 3.64 -1.68
N ASN A 19 -2.68 4.54 -2.58
CA ASN A 19 -2.53 5.95 -2.26
C ASN A 19 -3.83 6.65 -1.86
N LEU A 20 -5.00 6.07 -2.13
CA LEU A 20 -6.30 6.61 -1.71
C LEU A 20 -6.72 6.14 -0.30
N VAL A 21 -6.01 5.16 0.26
CA VAL A 21 -6.28 4.66 1.62
C VAL A 21 -5.77 5.67 2.65
N PRO A 22 -6.55 5.98 3.71
CA PRO A 22 -6.08 6.83 4.80
C PRO A 22 -4.76 6.36 5.37
N GLU A 23 -3.87 7.28 5.71
CA GLU A 23 -2.49 6.96 6.11
C GLU A 23 -2.42 5.98 7.29
N ALA A 24 -3.31 6.15 8.28
CA ALA A 24 -3.41 5.27 9.44
C ALA A 24 -3.90 3.84 9.11
N GLU A 25 -4.54 3.64 7.96
CA GLU A 25 -5.13 2.36 7.54
C GLU A 25 -4.26 1.61 6.52
N LYS A 26 -3.25 2.27 5.94
CA LYS A 26 -2.35 1.63 4.96
C LYS A 26 -1.69 0.34 5.45
N PRO A 27 -1.19 0.22 6.70
CA PRO A 27 -0.61 -1.05 7.18
C PRO A 27 -1.60 -2.22 7.05
N ALA A 28 -2.89 -1.98 7.30
CA ALA A 28 -3.92 -3.01 7.24
C ALA A 28 -4.13 -3.55 5.82
N VAL A 29 -3.85 -2.77 4.78
CA VAL A 29 -3.88 -3.23 3.38
C VAL A 29 -2.89 -4.37 3.17
N PHE A 30 -1.65 -4.21 3.63
CA PHE A 30 -0.59 -5.21 3.45
C PHE A 30 -0.84 -6.46 4.29
N THR A 31 -1.32 -6.28 5.53
CA THR A 31 -1.74 -7.41 6.38
C THR A 31 -2.86 -8.20 5.73
N GLU A 32 -3.85 -7.53 5.14
CA GLU A 32 -4.97 -8.18 4.47
C GLU A 32 -4.53 -8.89 3.18
N MET A 33 -3.58 -8.32 2.43
CA MET A 33 -2.96 -9.00 1.28
C MET A 33 -2.26 -10.29 1.72
N ALA A 34 -1.49 -10.25 2.80
CA ALA A 34 -0.80 -11.43 3.35
C ALA A 34 -1.79 -12.51 3.80
N ARG A 35 -2.87 -12.12 4.49
CA ARG A 35 -3.95 -13.04 4.92
C ARG A 35 -4.59 -13.77 3.74
N LEU A 36 -4.89 -13.04 2.67
CA LEU A 36 -5.59 -13.58 1.50
C LEU A 36 -4.70 -14.44 0.60
N LEU A 37 -3.39 -14.25 0.61
CA LEU A 37 -2.48 -15.00 -0.23
C LEU A 37 -2.28 -16.44 0.24
N LYS A 38 -2.33 -17.36 -0.72
CA LYS A 38 -1.84 -18.72 -0.54
C LYS A 38 -0.34 -18.72 -0.24
N ARG A 39 0.14 -19.76 0.43
CA ARG A 39 1.58 -20.02 0.55
C ARG A 39 2.20 -20.14 -0.85
N GLY A 40 3.21 -19.32 -1.13
CA GLY A 40 3.86 -19.24 -2.45
C GLY A 40 3.13 -18.35 -3.48
N GLY A 41 2.02 -17.71 -3.09
CA GLY A 41 1.34 -16.69 -3.91
C GLY A 41 2.17 -15.42 -4.08
N ARG A 42 1.73 -14.51 -4.95
CA ARG A 42 2.48 -13.30 -5.33
C ARG A 42 1.63 -12.03 -5.27
N VAL A 43 2.25 -10.93 -4.86
CA VAL A 43 1.69 -9.58 -4.94
C VAL A 43 2.44 -8.77 -5.99
N ALA A 44 1.70 -8.03 -6.81
CA ALA A 44 2.26 -7.01 -7.70
C ALA A 44 1.53 -5.68 -7.47
N ILE A 45 2.27 -4.69 -6.96
CA ILE A 45 1.75 -3.36 -6.69
C ILE A 45 2.44 -2.36 -7.61
N SER A 46 1.64 -1.51 -8.25
CA SER A 46 2.09 -0.37 -9.02
C SER A 46 1.47 0.90 -8.43
N ASP A 47 2.22 1.63 -7.61
CA ASP A 47 1.81 2.89 -6.99
C ASP A 47 2.89 3.97 -7.19
N ILE A 48 2.48 5.23 -7.05
CA ILE A 48 3.42 6.36 -7.01
C ILE A 48 3.93 6.49 -5.57
N LEU A 49 5.25 6.51 -5.40
CA LEU A 49 5.90 6.61 -4.10
C LEU A 49 6.76 7.88 -4.01
N ALA A 50 6.79 8.48 -2.84
CA ALA A 50 7.64 9.62 -2.56
C ALA A 50 9.06 9.14 -2.19
N ARG A 51 10.09 9.85 -2.68
CA ARG A 51 11.50 9.58 -2.30
C ARG A 51 11.92 10.31 -1.02
N LYS A 52 11.17 11.35 -0.64
CA LYS A 52 11.38 12.20 0.54
C LYS A 52 10.02 12.72 0.99
N VAL A 53 9.93 13.09 2.25
CA VAL A 53 8.73 13.75 2.79
C VAL A 53 8.49 15.04 2.01
N LEU A 54 7.28 15.21 1.49
CA LEU A 54 6.87 16.46 0.86
C LEU A 54 6.65 17.53 1.94
N PRO A 55 7.13 18.78 1.75
CA PRO A 55 6.77 19.89 2.62
C PRO A 55 5.25 20.02 2.76
N ALA A 56 4.78 20.45 3.94
CA ALA A 56 3.35 20.51 4.25
C ALA A 56 2.58 21.41 3.27
N GLU A 57 3.19 22.53 2.87
CA GLU A 57 2.62 23.51 1.94
C GLU A 57 2.42 22.91 0.54
N LEU A 58 3.37 22.06 0.12
CA LEU A 58 3.30 21.38 -1.16
C LEU A 58 2.31 20.20 -1.11
N ARG A 59 2.17 19.54 0.06
CA ARG A 59 1.20 18.46 0.25
C ARG A 59 -0.23 18.97 0.12
N GLU A 60 -0.55 20.14 0.69
CA GLU A 60 -1.86 20.77 0.53
C GLU A 60 -2.14 21.18 -0.91
N SER A 61 -1.17 21.82 -1.59
CA SER A 61 -1.32 22.24 -2.99
C SER A 61 -1.47 21.06 -3.96
N ILE A 62 -0.68 19.99 -3.75
CA ILE A 62 -0.79 18.77 -4.55
C ILE A 62 -2.07 18.00 -4.21
N ALA A 63 -2.52 17.97 -2.95
CA ALA A 63 -3.78 17.31 -2.58
C ALA A 63 -4.98 17.94 -3.29
N LEU A 64 -4.96 19.26 -3.45
CA LEU A 64 -5.97 19.99 -4.23
C LEU A 64 -5.86 19.73 -5.75
N TYR A 65 -4.70 19.30 -6.26
CA TYR A 65 -4.42 19.18 -7.69
C TYR A 65 -4.41 17.73 -8.22
N VAL A 66 -3.92 16.74 -7.45
CA VAL A 66 -3.82 15.32 -7.84
C VAL A 66 -3.98 14.41 -6.62
N GLY A 67 -5.16 13.79 -6.47
CA GLY A 67 -5.50 12.93 -5.32
C GLY A 67 -4.54 11.76 -5.07
N CYS A 68 -3.94 11.17 -6.12
CA CYS A 68 -3.01 10.04 -5.98
C CYS A 68 -1.60 10.45 -5.49
N VAL A 69 -1.20 11.72 -5.64
CA VAL A 69 0.16 12.18 -5.31
C VAL A 69 0.25 12.64 -3.85
N ALA A 70 -0.81 13.25 -3.31
CA ALA A 70 -0.84 13.65 -1.89
C ALA A 70 -0.90 12.48 -0.92
N GLY A 71 -1.39 11.34 -1.38
CA GLY A 71 -1.40 10.08 -0.66
C GLY A 71 -0.15 9.22 -0.90
N CYS A 72 0.89 9.72 -1.57
CA CYS A 72 2.12 8.95 -1.76
C CYS A 72 2.83 8.71 -0.43
N SER A 73 3.00 7.44 -0.06
CA SER A 73 3.88 7.05 1.05
C SER A 73 5.34 7.04 0.61
N LEU A 74 6.24 7.03 1.59
CA LEU A 74 7.66 6.81 1.30
C LEU A 74 7.87 5.36 0.85
N LYS A 75 8.92 5.16 0.06
CA LYS A 75 9.36 3.80 -0.31
C LYS A 75 9.65 2.96 0.93
N GLU A 76 10.25 3.57 1.95
CA GLU A 76 10.62 2.94 3.20
C GLU A 76 9.39 2.48 4.00
N ASP A 77 8.26 3.19 3.89
CA ASP A 77 7.00 2.77 4.51
C ASP A 77 6.46 1.51 3.86
N TYR A 78 6.47 1.43 2.53
CA TYR A 78 6.07 0.23 1.80
C TYR A 78 6.93 -0.97 2.16
N ASN A 79 8.25 -0.80 2.18
CA ASN A 79 9.18 -1.87 2.58
C ASN A 79 8.85 -2.36 4.00
N ARG A 80 8.67 -1.42 4.95
CA ARG A 80 8.32 -1.74 6.34
C ARG A 80 6.99 -2.50 6.43
N TRP A 81 5.93 -2.03 5.78
CA TRP A 81 4.62 -2.69 5.83
C TRP A 81 4.63 -4.07 5.16
N LEU A 82 5.41 -4.25 4.08
CA LEU A 82 5.62 -5.55 3.44
C LEU A 82 6.35 -6.51 4.39
N GLU A 83 7.44 -6.06 5.02
CA GLU A 83 8.20 -6.86 6.00
C GLU A 83 7.34 -7.25 7.21
N GLU A 84 6.66 -6.29 7.83
CA GLU A 84 5.76 -6.50 8.98
C GLU A 84 4.61 -7.46 8.66
N SER A 85 4.18 -7.51 7.39
CA SER A 85 3.12 -8.42 6.93
C SER A 85 3.64 -9.80 6.49
N GLY A 86 4.96 -10.06 6.59
CA GLY A 86 5.55 -11.36 6.31
C GLY A 86 6.03 -11.57 4.87
N PHE A 87 6.20 -10.51 4.08
CA PHE A 87 6.81 -10.60 2.74
C PHE A 87 8.35 -10.53 2.75
N GLY A 88 8.97 -10.35 3.92
CA GLY A 88 10.41 -10.11 4.09
C GLY A 88 11.32 -11.35 4.21
N SER A 89 10.91 -12.50 3.69
CA SER A 89 11.72 -13.74 3.68
C SER A 89 11.99 -14.25 2.27
#